data_AF-A0A9D2M8U2-F1
#
_entry.id   AF-A0A9D2M8U2-F1
#
_cell.length_a   1.000
_cell.length_b   1.000
_cell.length_c   1.000
_cell.angle_alpha   90.00
_cell.angle_beta   90.00
_cell.angle_gamma   90.00
#
_symmetry.space_group_name_H-M   'P 1'
#
loop_
_entity.id
_entity.type
_entity.pdbx_description
1 polymer ?
#
loop_
_entity_poly.entity_id
_entity_poly.type
_entity_poly.pdbx_seq_one_letter_code
_entity_poly.pdbx_strand_id
1 'polypeptide(L)'
;RYLEGSKVKNCLVADGCVIEGVVENSVLFRGCTVKKGAVVRNSVLMQDTIVEENCSVEYVVTDKNVHITTGKQLCGTDSFPVFVAKNHTV
;
A
#
# COMPACT_ATOMS: atom_id res chain seq x y z
N ARG A 1 4.38 -6.20 -11.36
CA ARG A 1 4.38 -7.68 -11.35
C ARG A 1 3.33 -8.15 -10.37
N TYR A 2 2.34 -8.88 -10.86
CA TYR A 2 1.31 -9.52 -10.05
C TYR A 2 1.76 -10.95 -9.77
N LEU A 3 1.74 -11.36 -8.51
CA LEU A 3 2.11 -12.70 -8.06
C LEU A 3 0.87 -13.50 -7.66
N GLU A 4 1.06 -14.79 -7.40
CA GLU A 4 -0.04 -15.70 -7.04
C GLU A 4 -0.75 -15.23 -5.77
N GLY A 5 -2.09 -15.25 -5.78
CA GLY A 5 -2.91 -14.75 -4.67
C GLY A 5 -3.18 -13.24 -4.69
N SER A 6 -2.56 -12.49 -5.61
CA SER A 6 -2.85 -11.06 -5.75
C SER A 6 -4.25 -10.80 -6.28
N LYS A 7 -4.92 -9.80 -5.70
CA LYS A 7 -6.24 -9.33 -6.15
C LYS A 7 -6.20 -7.83 -6.29
N VAL A 8 -6.25 -7.34 -7.52
CA VAL A 8 -6.19 -5.91 -7.81
C VAL A 8 -7.44 -5.47 -8.56
N LYS A 9 -8.14 -4.46 -8.02
CA LYS A 9 -9.42 -4.00 -8.56
C LYS A 9 -9.53 -2.49 -8.48
N ASN A 10 -9.85 -1.85 -9.61
CA ASN A 10 -10.00 -0.40 -9.69
C ASN A 10 -8.77 0.36 -9.15
N CYS A 11 -7.58 0.01 -9.65
CA CYS A 11 -6.32 0.58 -9.20
C CYS A 11 -5.49 1.11 -10.37
N LEU A 12 -4.70 2.15 -10.10
CA LEU A 12 -3.63 2.60 -10.97
C LEU A 12 -2.30 2.12 -10.38
N VAL A 13 -1.60 1.24 -11.08
CA VAL A 13 -0.34 0.64 -10.60
C VAL A 13 0.78 0.97 -11.56
N ALA A 14 1.80 1.67 -11.08
CA ALA A 14 2.96 2.06 -11.88
C ALA A 14 4.01 0.94 -12.00
N ASP A 15 5.03 1.18 -12.82
CA ASP A 15 6.11 0.24 -13.09
C ASP A 15 6.88 -0.18 -11.84
N GLY A 16 7.37 -1.42 -11.83
CA GLY A 16 8.22 -1.93 -10.75
C GLY A 16 7.46 -2.35 -9.49
N CYS A 17 6.12 -2.23 -9.46
CA CYS A 17 5.36 -2.74 -8.32
C CYS A 17 5.42 -4.27 -8.21
N VAL A 18 5.41 -4.82 -7.00
CA VAL A 18 5.28 -6.26 -6.73
C VAL A 18 4.09 -6.46 -5.81
N ILE A 19 3.08 -7.21 -6.26
CA ILE A 19 1.83 -7.37 -5.52
C ILE A 19 1.55 -8.86 -5.30
N GLU A 20 1.45 -9.24 -4.03
CA GLU A 20 1.09 -10.57 -3.49
C GLU A 20 -0.20 -10.50 -2.64
N GLY A 21 -0.69 -9.30 -2.35
CA GLY A 21 -1.87 -9.04 -1.52
C GLY A 21 -3.09 -8.52 -2.28
N VAL A 22 -4.01 -7.92 -1.53
CA VAL A 22 -5.24 -7.31 -2.06
C VAL A 22 -5.05 -5.80 -2.19
N VAL A 23 -5.35 -5.24 -3.35
CA VAL A 23 -5.32 -3.79 -3.60
C VAL A 23 -6.63 -3.39 -4.27
N GLU A 24 -7.35 -2.44 -3.67
CA GLU A 24 -8.63 -1.96 -4.21
C GLU A 24 -8.74 -0.43 -4.14
N ASN A 25 -9.30 0.21 -5.17
CA ASN A 25 -9.55 1.66 -5.20
C ASN A 25 -8.32 2.51 -4.81
N SER A 26 -7.14 2.14 -5.30
CA SER A 26 -5.87 2.68 -4.81
C SER A 26 -4.89 3.01 -5.93
N VAL A 27 -3.97 3.93 -5.66
CA VAL A 27 -2.91 4.34 -6.58
C VAL A 27 -1.56 3.92 -6.01
N LEU A 28 -0.79 3.15 -6.78
CA LEU A 28 0.55 2.68 -6.42
C LEU A 28 1.57 3.29 -7.38
N PHE A 29 2.53 4.04 -6.83
CA PHE A 29 3.65 4.60 -7.56
C PHE A 29 4.75 3.55 -7.81
N ARG A 30 5.81 3.96 -8.49
CA ARG A 30 6.86 3.04 -8.94
C ARG A 30 7.53 2.36 -7.74
N GLY A 31 7.85 1.07 -7.90
CA GLY A 31 8.60 0.30 -6.89
C GLY A 31 7.81 -0.11 -5.65
N CYS A 32 6.49 0.12 -5.57
CA CYS A 32 5.72 -0.29 -4.41
C CYS A 32 5.68 -1.81 -4.25
N THR A 33 5.80 -2.32 -3.02
CA THR A 33 5.67 -3.74 -2.72
C THR A 33 4.50 -3.97 -1.79
N VAL A 34 3.58 -4.85 -2.15
CA VAL A 34 2.45 -5.27 -1.31
C VAL A 34 2.56 -6.78 -1.08
N LYS A 35 2.90 -7.17 0.14
CA LYS A 35 3.16 -8.56 0.51
C LYS A 35 1.88 -9.37 0.69
N LYS A 36 2.06 -10.69 0.84
CA LYS A 36 0.98 -11.65 1.02
C LYS A 36 0.13 -11.30 2.25
N GLY A 37 -1.19 -11.42 2.10
CA GLY A 37 -2.14 -11.12 3.18
C GLY A 37 -2.30 -9.63 3.49
N ALA A 38 -1.47 -8.75 2.91
CA ALA A 38 -1.67 -7.32 3.02
C ALA A 38 -2.91 -6.88 2.23
N VAL A 39 -3.61 -5.88 2.76
CA VAL A 39 -4.81 -5.32 2.16
C VAL A 39 -4.68 -3.80 2.11
N VAL A 40 -4.74 -3.25 0.90
CA VAL A 40 -4.64 -1.81 0.63
C VAL A 40 -5.93 -1.34 -0.02
N ARG A 41 -6.64 -0.40 0.60
CA ARG A 41 -7.91 0.14 0.13
C ARG A 41 -7.96 1.66 0.16
N ASN A 42 -8.59 2.28 -0.82
CA ASN A 42 -8.86 3.72 -0.83
C ASN A 42 -7.60 4.57 -0.52
N SER A 43 -6.43 4.15 -1.00
CA SER A 43 -5.13 4.67 -0.54
C SER A 43 -4.21 5.07 -1.69
N VAL A 44 -3.24 5.93 -1.40
CA VAL A 44 -2.18 6.34 -2.33
C VAL A 44 -0.83 5.97 -1.74
N LEU A 45 -0.16 5.02 -2.38
CA LEU A 45 1.19 4.58 -2.01
C LEU A 45 2.21 5.24 -2.94
N MET A 46 3.05 6.11 -2.41
CA MET A 46 4.11 6.79 -3.16
C MET A 46 5.32 5.87 -3.39
N GLN A 47 6.31 6.41 -4.09
CA GLN A 47 7.43 5.63 -4.63
C GLN A 47 8.16 4.83 -3.53
N ASP A 48 8.48 3.58 -3.86
CA ASP A 48 9.26 2.67 -3.01
C ASP A 48 8.60 2.41 -1.62
N THR A 49 7.28 2.56 -1.53
CA THR A 49 6.52 2.14 -0.34
C THR A 49 6.41 0.62 -0.25
N ILE A 50 6.74 0.06 0.92
CA ILE A 50 6.65 -1.37 1.21
C ILE A 50 5.56 -1.60 2.24
N VAL A 51 4.61 -2.46 1.91
CA VAL A 51 3.55 -2.96 2.80
C VAL A 51 3.83 -4.42 3.09
N GLU A 52 4.23 -4.70 4.33
CA GLU A 52 4.57 -6.05 4.79
C GLU A 52 3.35 -6.95 4.96
N GLU A 53 3.60 -8.22 5.29
CA GLU A 53 2.58 -9.25 5.41
C GLU A 53 1.48 -8.88 6.41
N ASN A 54 0.25 -9.27 6.10
CA ASN A 54 -0.92 -9.13 6.97
C ASN A 54 -1.21 -7.69 7.45
N CYS A 55 -0.73 -6.68 6.73
CA CYS A 55 -1.06 -5.28 7.04
C CYS A 55 -2.44 -4.90 6.49
N SER A 56 -3.10 -3.97 7.17
CA SER A 56 -4.32 -3.32 6.67
C SER A 56 -4.07 -1.83 6.49
N VAL A 57 -4.22 -1.33 5.28
CA VAL A 57 -3.96 0.06 4.90
C VAL A 57 -5.21 0.60 4.22
N GLU A 58 -5.92 1.51 4.89
CA GLU A 58 -7.17 2.07 4.39
C GLU A 58 -7.25 3.58 4.61
N TYR A 59 -7.59 4.35 3.56
CA TYR A 59 -7.56 5.82 3.57
C TYR A 59 -6.20 6.39 4.01
N VAL A 60 -5.12 5.86 3.44
CA VAL A 60 -3.74 6.27 3.76
C VAL A 60 -3.07 6.89 2.55
N VAL A 61 -2.30 7.95 2.79
CA VAL A 61 -1.38 8.54 1.82
C VAL A 61 0.03 8.44 2.38
N THR A 62 0.90 7.67 1.73
CA THR A 62 2.32 7.59 2.11
C THR A 62 3.14 8.52 1.22
N ASP A 63 4.23 9.09 1.71
CA ASP A 63 5.29 9.69 0.88
C ASP A 63 6.34 8.62 0.47
N LYS A 64 7.47 9.03 -0.10
CA LYS A 64 8.51 8.13 -0.64
C LYS A 64 9.22 7.34 0.46
N ASN A 65 9.63 6.11 0.12
CA ASN A 65 10.43 5.23 0.99
C ASN A 65 9.75 4.95 2.35
N VAL A 66 8.45 4.74 2.35
CA VAL A 66 7.71 4.38 3.57
C VAL A 66 7.69 2.86 3.73
N HIS A 67 7.88 2.38 4.96
CA HIS A 67 7.84 0.96 5.28
C HIS A 67 6.78 0.68 6.34
N ILE A 68 5.73 -0.03 5.97
CA ILE A 68 4.67 -0.46 6.88
C ILE A 68 4.98 -1.89 7.30
N THR A 69 5.31 -2.07 8.58
CA THR A 69 5.79 -3.33 9.16
C THR A 69 4.66 -4.33 9.39
N THR A 70 5.03 -5.61 9.49
CA THR A 70 4.11 -6.76 9.53
C THR A 70 2.98 -6.59 10.55
N GLY A 71 1.75 -6.88 10.12
CA GLY A 71 0.57 -6.89 10.99
C GLY A 71 0.06 -5.51 11.42
N LYS A 72 0.64 -4.42 10.91
CA LYS A 72 0.19 -3.06 11.24
C LYS A 72 -1.14 -2.71 10.57
N GLN A 73 -1.92 -1.89 11.25
CA GLN A 73 -3.17 -1.35 10.75
C GLN A 73 -3.08 0.17 10.71
N LEU A 74 -3.22 0.73 9.52
CA LEU A 74 -3.30 2.16 9.27
C LEU A 74 -4.65 2.44 8.63
N CYS A 75 -5.54 3.05 9.41
CA CYS A 75 -6.92 3.31 9.00
C CYS A 75 -7.21 4.80 9.20
N GLY A 76 -7.39 5.51 8.09
CA GLY A 76 -7.99 6.84 8.07
C GLY A 76 -9.48 6.79 7.74
N THR A 77 -10.03 7.93 7.36
CA THR A 77 -11.37 8.06 6.79
C THR A 77 -11.31 8.86 5.48
N ASP A 78 -12.42 8.86 4.74
CA ASP A 78 -12.63 9.68 3.55
C ASP A 78 -12.40 11.19 3.77
N SER A 79 -12.70 11.65 4.98
CA SER A 79 -12.61 13.02 5.46
C SER A 79 -11.28 13.34 6.15
N PHE A 80 -10.60 12.32 6.67
CA PHE A 80 -9.33 12.47 7.38
C PHE A 80 -8.39 11.31 7.03
N PRO A 81 -7.67 11.40 5.89
CA PRO A 81 -6.71 10.38 5.52
C PRO A 81 -5.50 10.42 6.46
N VAL A 82 -4.92 9.26 6.72
CA VAL A 82 -3.67 9.15 7.49
C VAL A 82 -2.50 9.42 6.55
N PHE A 83 -1.65 10.37 6.91
CA PHE A 83 -0.43 10.70 6.16
C PHE A 83 0.81 10.08 6.82
N VAL A 84 1.65 9.41 6.04
CA VAL A 84 2.95 8.88 6.49
C VAL A 84 4.08 9.61 5.76
N ALA A 85 4.94 10.28 6.52
CA ALA A 85 6.04 11.09 5.98
C ALA A 85 7.14 10.23 5.35
N LYS A 86 7.96 10.87 4.49
CA LYS A 86 9.07 10.22 3.78
C LYS A 86 10.06 9.53 4.71
N ASN A 87 10.63 8.42 4.27
CA ASN A 87 11.64 7.63 4.99
C ASN A 87 11.20 7.19 6.39
N HIS A 88 9.89 6.97 6.59
CA HIS A 88 9.35 6.57 7.88
C HIS A 88 8.97 5.09 7.89
N THR A 89 9.18 4.44 9.03
CA THR A 89 8.81 3.05 9.27
C THR A 89 7.75 3.00 10.35
N VAL A 90 6.64 2.30 10.08
CA VAL A 90 5.45 2.25 10.96
C VAL A 90 5.13 0.83 11.39
#